data_AF-A0A157SWA0-F1
#
_entry.id   AF-A0A157SWA0-F1
#
_cell.length_a   1.000
_cell.length_b   1.000
_cell.length_c   1.000
_cell.angle_alpha   90.00
_cell.angle_beta   90.00
_cell.angle_gamma   90.00
#
_symmetry.space_group_name_H-M   'P 1'
#
loop_
_entity.id
_entity.type
_entity.pdbx_description
1 polymer ?
#
loop_
_entity_poly.entity_id
_entity_poly.type
_entity_poly.pdbx_seq_one_letter_code
_entity_poly.pdbx_strand_id
1 'polypeptide(L)'
;MDQARGKQILAAMPGFAPDPRAADTHRQVPAGPGVLSWPPFAPCAQCANDALHLSLLIMQTNPDRLLKHAGKTGKASLSVLALGLAVACFSTAPVAADQASAGNTVLQPVQKTEIKDQTAYERLLHNSGISLQWLWTDTRGRLKAVDDHDVIRLEGGQRNAAGQLELKGEVVSISADRFTFRGTILILDAPDEGRRCERTGDYEFRATGKRKYWRLQQMEVCGGLTDYVDIYY
;
A
#
# COMPACT_ATOMS: atom_id res chain seq x y z
N MET A 1 -51.01 -12.30 -34.95
CA MET A 1 -51.16 -13.76 -35.07
C MET A 1 -50.08 -14.25 -36.00
N ASP A 2 -48.94 -14.73 -35.48
CA ASP A 2 -48.30 -15.94 -36.01
C ASP A 2 -47.22 -16.41 -35.02
N GLN A 3 -47.32 -17.68 -34.64
CA GLN A 3 -46.61 -18.29 -33.51
C GLN A 3 -45.95 -19.56 -34.06
N ALA A 4 -44.71 -19.44 -34.55
CA ALA A 4 -43.98 -20.56 -35.14
C ALA A 4 -42.90 -21.10 -34.19
N ARG A 5 -43.35 -22.05 -33.35
CA ARG A 5 -42.68 -23.29 -32.91
C ARG A 5 -41.14 -23.35 -32.94
N GLY A 6 -40.53 -23.11 -31.79
CA GLY A 6 -39.19 -23.60 -31.46
C GLY A 6 -39.20 -25.10 -31.15
N LYS A 7 -38.42 -25.87 -31.90
CA LYS A 7 -38.30 -27.32 -31.83
C LYS A 7 -37.35 -27.72 -30.69
N GLN A 8 -37.84 -28.58 -29.81
CA GLN A 8 -37.15 -29.17 -28.67
C GLN A 8 -36.14 -30.22 -29.17
N ILE A 9 -34.85 -30.05 -28.86
CA ILE A 9 -33.84 -31.09 -29.06
C ILE A 9 -33.56 -31.72 -27.69
N LEU A 10 -34.11 -32.92 -27.52
CA LEU A 10 -33.82 -33.85 -26.46
C LEU A 10 -32.63 -34.72 -26.95
N ALA A 11 -31.46 -34.57 -26.34
CA ALA A 11 -30.33 -35.48 -26.57
C ALA A 11 -29.92 -36.09 -25.23
N ALA A 12 -30.00 -37.42 -25.19
CA ALA A 12 -29.82 -38.27 -24.04
C ALA A 12 -28.37 -38.29 -23.54
N MET A 13 -28.22 -38.28 -22.22
CA MET A 13 -26.98 -38.59 -21.51
C MET A 13 -26.83 -40.11 -21.36
N PRO A 14 -25.69 -40.73 -21.74
CA PRO A 14 -25.38 -42.08 -21.29
C PRO A 14 -24.85 -42.05 -19.85
N GLY A 15 -25.46 -42.88 -19.01
CA GLY A 15 -25.13 -43.05 -17.61
C GLY A 15 -23.79 -43.73 -17.37
N PHE A 16 -23.19 -43.40 -16.23
CA PHE A 16 -22.13 -44.18 -15.61
C PHE A 16 -22.61 -44.53 -14.19
N ALA A 17 -22.76 -45.83 -13.96
CA ALA A 17 -23.23 -46.40 -12.70
C ALA A 17 -22.16 -46.33 -11.59
N PRO A 18 -22.55 -46.28 -10.31
CA PRO A 18 -21.62 -46.38 -9.18
C PRO A 18 -21.12 -47.81 -8.98
N ASP A 19 -19.81 -47.95 -8.73
CA ASP A 19 -19.12 -49.21 -8.44
C ASP A 19 -19.45 -49.73 -7.01
N PRO A 20 -19.99 -50.95 -6.85
CA PRO A 20 -20.29 -51.53 -5.55
C PRO A 20 -19.20 -52.52 -5.13
N ARG A 21 -18.10 -52.04 -4.56
CA ARG A 21 -17.14 -52.87 -3.80
C ARG A 21 -16.61 -52.16 -2.57
N ALA A 22 -17.50 -51.97 -1.60
CA ALA A 22 -17.13 -51.94 -0.19
C ALA A 22 -17.52 -53.29 0.43
N ALA A 23 -16.53 -54.14 0.69
CA ALA A 23 -16.64 -55.23 1.64
C ALA A 23 -15.25 -55.59 2.17
N ASP A 24 -15.04 -55.19 3.42
CA ASP A 24 -14.45 -56.00 4.49
C ASP A 24 -13.09 -56.68 4.25
N THR A 25 -12.06 -56.17 4.90
CA THR A 25 -11.03 -57.03 5.50
C THR A 25 -10.43 -56.37 6.73
N HIS A 26 -10.90 -56.79 7.91
CA HIS A 26 -10.16 -56.74 9.16
C HIS A 26 -8.76 -57.36 8.97
N ARG A 27 -7.68 -56.61 9.22
CA ARG A 27 -6.38 -57.21 9.56
C ARG A 27 -5.49 -56.30 10.40
N GLN A 28 -5.43 -56.65 11.69
CA GLN A 28 -4.26 -56.70 12.58
C GLN A 28 -3.29 -55.50 12.60
N VAL A 29 -3.35 -54.80 13.74
CA VAL A 29 -2.25 -54.02 14.33
C VAL A 29 -1.15 -54.98 14.82
N PRO A 30 0.13 -54.71 14.50
CA PRO A 30 1.22 -55.09 15.37
C PRO A 30 1.86 -53.86 16.06
N ALA A 31 1.99 -53.98 17.38
CA ALA A 31 2.84 -53.15 18.21
C ALA A 31 4.31 -53.56 18.03
N GLY A 32 5.23 -52.57 18.00
CA GLY A 32 6.67 -52.80 18.09
C GLY A 32 7.50 -51.55 17.75
N PRO A 33 8.51 -51.17 18.57
CA PRO A 33 9.18 -49.88 18.47
C PRO A 33 10.34 -49.93 17.46
N GLY A 34 10.28 -49.09 16.43
CA GLY A 34 11.35 -48.89 15.46
C GLY A 34 11.90 -47.47 15.57
N VAL A 35 13.00 -47.32 16.29
CA VAL A 35 13.79 -46.09 16.38
C VAL A 35 14.42 -45.84 15.00
N LEU A 36 13.89 -44.89 14.24
CA LEU A 36 14.53 -44.41 13.02
C LEU A 36 15.45 -43.25 13.38
N SER A 37 16.73 -43.60 13.53
CA SER A 37 17.86 -42.68 13.58
C SER A 37 17.91 -41.82 12.33
N TRP A 38 17.84 -40.51 12.51
CA TRP A 38 18.11 -39.51 11.48
C TRP A 38 19.61 -39.55 11.11
N PRO A 39 19.98 -39.39 9.83
CA PRO A 39 21.38 -39.25 9.46
C PRO A 39 21.96 -37.93 10.02
N PRO A 40 23.21 -37.91 10.49
CA PRO A 40 23.85 -36.68 10.94
C PRO A 40 24.09 -35.76 9.74
N PHE A 41 23.60 -34.52 9.85
CA PHE A 41 23.99 -33.42 8.98
C PHE A 41 25.51 -33.22 9.08
N ALA A 42 26.22 -33.52 8.00
CA ALA A 42 27.59 -33.04 7.82
C ALA A 42 27.54 -31.52 7.59
N PRO A 43 28.28 -30.71 8.37
CA PRO A 43 28.39 -29.28 8.14
C PRO A 43 29.26 -29.02 6.91
N CYS A 44 28.75 -28.24 5.97
CA CYS A 44 29.58 -27.66 4.92
C CYS A 44 30.49 -26.61 5.57
N ALA A 45 31.75 -26.98 5.78
CA ALA A 45 32.84 -26.04 5.97
C ALA A 45 33.03 -25.23 4.66
N GLN A 46 33.55 -24.02 4.80
CA GLN A 46 33.69 -22.95 3.78
C GLN A 46 32.43 -22.12 3.53
N CYS A 47 32.16 -21.21 4.47
CA CYS A 47 31.94 -19.78 4.19
C CYS A 47 31.98 -19.01 5.54
N ALA A 48 33.20 -18.78 6.04
CA ALA A 48 33.48 -17.81 7.10
C ALA A 48 34.55 -16.85 6.59
N ASN A 49 34.50 -15.61 7.09
CA ASN A 49 35.17 -14.37 6.68
C ASN A 49 34.23 -13.51 5.82
N ASP A 50 33.69 -12.37 6.24
CA ASP A 50 34.16 -11.42 7.25
C ASP A 50 32.99 -10.81 8.04
N ALA A 51 33.11 -10.85 9.36
CA ALA A 51 32.38 -9.97 10.25
C ALA A 51 33.41 -9.13 11.01
N LEU A 52 33.00 -7.89 11.33
CA LEU A 52 33.64 -6.92 12.23
C LEU A 52 34.50 -5.85 11.53
N HIS A 53 33.83 -4.75 11.17
CA HIS A 53 34.33 -3.42 11.53
C HIS A 53 33.14 -2.51 11.85
N LEU A 54 32.68 -2.59 13.11
CA LEU A 54 31.82 -1.59 13.72
C LEU A 54 32.76 -0.55 14.35
N SER A 55 32.96 0.57 13.64
CA SER A 55 33.53 1.79 14.22
C SER A 55 32.72 2.99 13.75
N LEU A 56 31.92 3.51 14.68
CA LEU A 56 31.66 4.92 15.02
C LEU A 56 32.17 6.04 14.07
N LEU A 57 31.38 7.12 14.00
CA LEU A 57 31.47 8.33 13.15
C LEU A 57 30.81 8.11 11.76
N ILE A 58 29.88 8.93 11.25
CA ILE A 58 29.88 10.39 11.20
C ILE A 58 28.43 10.92 11.15
N MET A 59 28.07 11.77 12.12
CA MET A 59 27.14 12.89 11.91
C MET A 59 27.76 13.82 10.88
N GLN A 60 27.26 13.84 9.64
CA GLN A 60 27.61 14.86 8.66
C GLN A 60 26.36 15.64 8.30
N THR A 61 26.10 16.63 9.15
CA THR A 61 25.40 17.85 8.78
C THR A 61 26.03 18.39 7.49
N ASN A 62 25.23 18.52 6.44
CA ASN A 62 25.58 19.19 5.19
C ASN A 62 25.79 20.69 5.45
N PRO A 63 27.02 21.24 5.34
CA PRO A 63 27.27 22.66 5.49
C PRO A 63 27.68 23.27 4.15
N ASP A 64 26.82 23.22 3.13
CA ASP A 64 27.03 23.98 1.89
C ASP A 64 25.76 24.71 1.48
N ARG A 65 25.42 25.76 2.25
CA ARG A 65 24.45 26.76 1.80
C ARG A 65 24.78 28.17 2.26
N LEU A 66 25.97 28.66 1.93
CA LEU A 66 26.32 30.08 1.89
C LEU A 66 27.43 30.19 0.82
N LEU A 67 27.25 30.88 -0.32
CA LEU A 67 27.20 32.33 -0.43
C LEU A 67 26.73 32.70 -1.85
N LYS A 68 25.70 33.55 -1.95
CA LYS A 68 25.52 34.53 -3.04
C LYS A 68 24.38 35.46 -2.64
N HIS A 69 24.71 36.47 -1.84
CA HIS A 69 23.94 37.70 -1.79
C HIS A 69 24.88 38.84 -2.11
N ALA A 70 24.58 39.49 -3.22
CA ALA A 70 25.23 40.69 -3.71
C ALA A 70 25.11 41.81 -2.67
N GLY A 71 26.20 42.53 -2.46
CA GLY A 71 26.21 43.70 -1.59
C GLY A 71 25.46 44.89 -2.18
N LYS A 72 24.96 45.76 -1.31
CA LYS A 72 25.26 47.19 -1.42
C LYS A 72 25.04 47.89 -0.07
N THR A 73 26.01 48.74 0.19
CA THR A 73 26.30 49.56 1.36
C THR A 73 25.32 50.73 1.53
N GLY A 74 25.16 51.22 2.77
CA GLY A 74 24.49 52.51 2.99
C GLY A 74 24.17 52.91 4.43
N LYS A 75 25.20 53.37 5.15
CA LYS A 75 25.23 54.48 6.13
C LYS A 75 24.23 54.53 7.31
N ALA A 76 24.83 54.68 8.49
CA ALA A 76 24.23 55.09 9.75
C ALA A 76 23.51 56.45 9.68
N SER A 77 22.51 56.63 10.56
CA SER A 77 22.28 57.88 11.30
C SER A 77 21.33 57.65 12.49
N LEU A 78 21.79 58.07 13.66
CA LEU A 78 20.98 58.39 14.85
C LEU A 78 20.02 59.55 14.50
N SER A 79 18.79 59.51 15.01
CA SER A 79 18.13 60.67 15.64
C SER A 79 16.76 60.36 16.25
N VAL A 80 16.68 60.65 17.56
CA VAL A 80 15.64 61.40 18.27
C VAL A 80 14.22 60.82 18.44
N LEU A 81 13.84 60.78 19.72
CA LEU A 81 12.51 60.79 20.34
C LEU A 81 11.33 61.15 19.43
N ALA A 82 10.30 60.30 19.48
CA ALA A 82 8.91 60.78 19.53
C ALA A 82 8.09 59.84 20.42
N LEU A 83 7.67 60.37 21.56
CA LEU A 83 6.67 59.81 22.45
C LEU A 83 5.32 59.86 21.70
N GLY A 84 4.81 58.70 21.29
CA GLY A 84 3.52 58.58 20.61
C GLY A 84 2.70 57.47 21.24
N LEU A 85 1.72 57.84 22.06
CA LEU A 85 0.66 56.96 22.56
C LEU A 85 -0.09 56.38 21.36
N ALA A 86 0.23 55.13 20.99
CA ALA A 86 -0.61 54.35 20.08
C ALA A 86 -1.63 53.59 20.93
N VAL A 87 -2.88 54.04 20.87
CA VAL A 87 -4.05 53.30 21.36
C VAL A 87 -4.10 51.97 20.61
N ALA A 88 -3.77 50.88 21.30
CA ALA A 88 -3.90 49.54 20.78
C ALA A 88 -5.39 49.17 20.72
N CYS A 89 -6.02 49.37 19.56
CA CYS A 89 -7.27 48.70 19.25
C CYS A 89 -6.97 47.21 19.12
N PHE A 90 -7.18 46.46 20.20
CA PHE A 90 -7.23 45.00 20.16
C PHE A 90 -8.50 44.61 19.39
N SER A 91 -8.39 44.47 18.07
CA SER A 91 -9.36 43.73 17.27
C SER A 91 -9.27 42.27 17.71
N THR A 92 -10.19 41.84 18.57
CA THR A 92 -10.45 40.43 18.81
C THR A 92 -11.02 39.84 17.52
N ALA A 93 -10.11 39.38 16.65
CA ALA A 93 -10.51 38.53 15.55
C ALA A 93 -11.17 37.27 16.14
N PRO A 94 -12.36 36.86 15.66
CA PRO A 94 -12.91 35.58 16.05
C PRO A 94 -11.94 34.51 15.54
N VAL A 95 -11.34 33.77 16.46
CA VAL A 95 -10.69 32.50 16.14
C VAL A 95 -11.82 31.61 15.65
N ALA A 96 -12.00 31.53 14.34
CA ALA A 96 -12.79 30.47 13.73
C ALA A 96 -12.06 29.17 14.09
N ALA A 97 -12.56 28.50 15.12
CA ALA A 97 -12.24 27.12 15.38
C ALA A 97 -12.68 26.36 14.12
N ASP A 98 -11.71 26.04 13.27
CA ASP A 98 -11.88 25.06 12.20
C ASP A 98 -12.11 23.72 12.90
N GLN A 99 -13.37 23.47 13.22
CA GLN A 99 -13.84 22.20 13.73
C GLN A 99 -13.63 21.22 12.59
N ALA A 100 -12.49 20.52 12.64
CA ALA A 100 -12.24 19.33 11.84
C ALA A 100 -13.40 18.36 12.10
N SER A 101 -14.38 18.44 11.21
CA SER A 101 -15.57 17.61 11.24
C SER A 101 -15.11 16.19 10.94
N ALA A 102 -15.00 15.37 11.99
CA ALA A 102 -15.03 13.92 11.86
C ALA A 102 -16.45 13.50 11.48
N GLY A 103 -16.92 13.96 10.33
CA GLY A 103 -18.14 13.53 9.69
C GLY A 103 -17.81 12.40 8.73
N ASN A 104 -18.71 11.41 8.64
CA ASN A 104 -18.76 10.42 7.57
C ASN A 104 -18.82 11.14 6.20
N THR A 105 -17.67 11.55 5.70
CA THR A 105 -17.54 12.19 4.40
C THR A 105 -17.59 11.07 3.39
N VAL A 106 -18.77 10.86 2.80
CA VAL A 106 -18.91 9.98 1.64
C VAL A 106 -18.03 10.54 0.53
N LEU A 107 -17.02 9.78 0.13
CA LEU A 107 -16.12 10.17 -0.95
C LEU A 107 -16.92 10.38 -2.23
N GLN A 108 -16.76 11.54 -2.86
CA GLN A 108 -17.39 11.81 -4.15
C GLN A 108 -16.74 10.94 -5.23
N PRO A 109 -17.54 10.27 -6.10
CA PRO A 109 -17.02 9.47 -7.19
C PRO A 109 -16.12 10.29 -8.12
N VAL A 110 -15.04 9.69 -8.60
CA VAL A 110 -14.16 10.29 -9.60
C VAL A 110 -14.88 10.29 -10.94
N GLN A 111 -15.09 11.48 -11.51
CA GLN A 111 -15.77 11.62 -12.80
C GLN A 111 -14.84 11.30 -13.98
N LYS A 112 -13.55 11.58 -13.81
CA LYS A 112 -12.49 11.34 -14.78
C LYS A 112 -11.14 11.36 -14.07
N THR A 113 -10.27 10.41 -14.39
CA THR A 113 -8.88 10.41 -13.92
C THR A 113 -8.08 11.45 -14.70
N GLU A 114 -7.40 12.36 -14.00
CA GLU A 114 -6.50 13.33 -14.62
C GLU A 114 -5.15 12.68 -14.97
N ILE A 115 -4.93 12.38 -16.25
CA ILE A 115 -3.69 11.75 -16.74
C ILE A 115 -2.70 12.83 -17.20
N LYS A 116 -1.61 13.02 -16.45
CA LYS A 116 -0.52 13.97 -16.76
C LYS A 116 0.71 13.30 -17.37
N ASP A 117 0.81 11.99 -17.27
CA ASP A 117 1.92 11.20 -17.80
C ASP A 117 1.42 9.85 -18.32
N GLN A 118 1.59 9.62 -19.63
CA GLN A 118 1.09 8.42 -20.31
C GLN A 118 1.87 7.16 -19.92
N THR A 119 3.18 7.29 -19.66
CA THR A 119 4.01 6.13 -19.28
C THR A 119 3.65 5.63 -17.88
N ALA A 120 3.40 6.54 -16.94
CA ALA A 120 2.93 6.20 -15.60
C ALA A 120 1.53 5.55 -15.64
N TYR A 121 0.63 6.07 -16.47
CA TYR A 121 -0.67 5.46 -16.75
C TYR A 121 -0.56 4.00 -17.18
N GLU A 122 0.25 3.71 -18.21
CA GLU A 122 0.45 2.35 -18.71
C GLU A 122 1.06 1.43 -17.64
N ARG A 123 2.05 1.92 -16.89
CA ARG A 123 2.65 1.16 -15.79
C ARG A 123 1.64 0.78 -14.72
N LEU A 124 0.70 1.67 -14.38
CA LEU A 124 -0.31 1.38 -13.36
C LEU A 124 -1.30 0.33 -13.86
N LEU A 125 -1.74 0.44 -15.11
CA LEU A 125 -2.62 -0.57 -15.73
C LEU A 125 -1.93 -1.94 -15.86
N HIS A 126 -0.63 -1.97 -16.10
CA HIS A 126 0.19 -3.17 -16.20
C HIS A 126 1.00 -3.48 -14.94
N ASN A 127 0.49 -3.08 -13.76
CA ASN A 127 1.17 -3.34 -12.49
C ASN A 127 1.48 -4.83 -12.29
N SER A 128 2.55 -5.13 -11.54
CA SER A 128 3.01 -6.49 -11.24
C SER A 128 2.66 -6.94 -9.81
N GLY A 129 1.66 -6.30 -9.19
CA GLY A 129 1.13 -6.69 -7.89
C GLY A 129 1.27 -5.64 -6.79
N ILE A 130 0.85 -6.02 -5.59
CA ILE A 130 0.80 -5.18 -4.39
C ILE A 130 1.39 -5.92 -3.19
N SER A 131 1.99 -5.21 -2.24
CA SER A 131 2.42 -5.80 -0.97
C SER A 131 2.20 -4.90 0.22
N LEU A 132 2.06 -5.51 1.40
CA LEU A 132 2.24 -4.89 2.71
C LEU A 132 3.53 -5.44 3.34
N GLN A 133 4.37 -4.57 3.92
CA GLN A 133 5.65 -4.98 4.53
C GLN A 133 5.52 -6.13 5.54
N TRP A 134 4.46 -6.11 6.35
CA TRP A 134 4.20 -7.13 7.37
C TRP A 134 3.86 -8.51 6.79
N LEU A 135 3.42 -8.56 5.52
CA LEU A 135 3.01 -9.77 4.83
C LEU A 135 4.08 -10.27 3.84
N TRP A 136 5.35 -9.96 4.07
CA TRP A 136 6.43 -10.25 3.14
C TRP A 136 6.48 -11.74 2.76
N THR A 137 6.47 -12.02 1.46
CA THR A 137 6.77 -13.33 0.86
C THR A 137 7.37 -13.11 -0.54
N ASP A 138 7.96 -14.15 -1.14
CA ASP A 138 8.45 -14.07 -2.53
C ASP A 138 7.33 -13.85 -3.56
N THR A 139 6.08 -14.12 -3.18
CA THR A 139 4.89 -13.90 -4.03
C THR A 139 4.16 -12.63 -3.61
N ARG A 140 3.95 -11.73 -4.58
CA ARG A 140 3.18 -10.50 -4.35
C ARG A 140 1.69 -10.78 -4.32
N GLY A 141 0.96 -9.90 -3.64
CA GLY A 141 -0.48 -9.78 -3.81
C GLY A 141 -0.85 -9.35 -5.23
N ARG A 142 -2.14 -9.44 -5.55
CA ARG A 142 -2.69 -9.12 -6.87
C ARG A 142 -3.40 -7.78 -6.79
N LEU A 143 -3.13 -6.88 -7.73
CA LEU A 143 -3.88 -5.64 -7.89
C LEU A 143 -4.37 -5.54 -9.33
N LYS A 144 -5.69 -5.42 -9.49
CA LYS A 144 -6.30 -5.17 -10.79
C LYS A 144 -6.45 -3.66 -10.95
N ALA A 145 -5.95 -3.15 -12.07
CA ALA A 145 -6.17 -1.78 -12.52
C ALA A 145 -6.93 -1.84 -13.85
N VAL A 146 -8.06 -1.14 -13.95
CA VAL A 146 -8.90 -1.10 -15.16
C VAL A 146 -9.26 0.33 -15.44
N ASP A 147 -9.11 0.75 -16.68
CA ASP A 147 -9.74 1.97 -17.17
C ASP A 147 -11.20 1.64 -17.54
N ASP A 148 -12.15 2.21 -16.79
CA ASP A 148 -13.58 2.13 -17.07
C ASP A 148 -14.11 3.53 -17.38
N HIS A 149 -14.29 3.82 -18.66
CA HIS A 149 -14.83 5.10 -19.15
C HIS A 149 -14.09 6.34 -18.59
N ASP A 150 -12.76 6.39 -18.77
CA ASP A 150 -11.86 7.45 -18.29
C ASP A 150 -11.68 7.50 -16.77
N VAL A 151 -12.17 6.50 -16.03
CA VAL A 151 -11.95 6.36 -14.58
C VAL A 151 -11.16 5.09 -14.32
N ILE A 152 -9.93 5.25 -13.83
CA ILE A 152 -9.10 4.11 -13.48
C ILE A 152 -9.54 3.58 -12.11
N ARG A 153 -10.00 2.32 -12.07
CA ARG A 153 -10.38 1.62 -10.84
C ARG A 153 -9.30 0.64 -10.42
N LEU A 154 -8.99 0.67 -9.12
CA LEU A 154 -8.05 -0.23 -8.47
C LEU A 154 -8.81 -1.15 -7.51
N GLU A 155 -8.61 -2.45 -7.64
CA GLU A 155 -9.16 -3.44 -6.71
C GLU A 155 -8.20 -4.62 -6.56
N GLY A 156 -7.87 -4.96 -5.32
CA GLY A 156 -7.00 -6.09 -5.04
C GLY A 156 -6.44 -6.07 -3.63
N GLY A 157 -5.37 -6.83 -3.43
CA GLY A 157 -4.79 -7.01 -2.10
C GLY A 157 -3.77 -8.13 -2.02
N GLN A 158 -3.33 -8.39 -0.79
CA GLN A 158 -2.44 -9.48 -0.42
C GLN A 158 -3.01 -10.19 0.80
N ARG A 159 -2.94 -11.52 0.85
CA ARG A 159 -3.34 -12.30 2.01
C ARG A 159 -2.40 -13.49 2.19
N ASN A 160 -1.99 -13.75 3.41
CA ASN A 160 -1.29 -14.97 3.82
C ASN A 160 -1.59 -15.27 5.30
N ALA A 161 -0.84 -16.19 5.92
CA ALA A 161 -1.01 -16.54 7.33
C ALA A 161 -0.69 -15.40 8.31
N ALA A 162 0.06 -14.38 7.88
CA ALA A 162 0.43 -13.22 8.69
C ALA A 162 -0.60 -12.08 8.60
N GLY A 163 -1.68 -12.23 7.83
CA GLY A 163 -2.78 -11.28 7.77
C GLY A 163 -3.19 -10.91 6.33
N GLN A 164 -3.78 -9.72 6.20
CA GLN A 164 -4.39 -9.27 4.96
C GLN A 164 -4.21 -7.77 4.71
N LEU A 165 -4.03 -7.43 3.43
CA LEU A 165 -4.19 -6.10 2.85
C LEU A 165 -5.29 -6.17 1.77
N GLU A 166 -6.24 -5.23 1.79
CA GLU A 166 -7.16 -4.94 0.69
C GLU A 166 -7.08 -3.46 0.31
N LEU A 167 -7.20 -3.17 -0.98
CA LEU A 167 -7.25 -1.82 -1.54
C LEU A 167 -8.35 -1.77 -2.61
N LYS A 168 -9.27 -0.82 -2.48
CA LYS A 168 -10.39 -0.65 -3.41
C LYS A 168 -10.76 0.83 -3.60
N GLY A 169 -10.78 1.29 -4.83
CA GLY A 169 -11.12 2.68 -5.15
C GLY A 169 -10.76 3.10 -6.56
N GLU A 170 -10.58 4.40 -6.74
CA GLU A 170 -10.43 5.08 -8.02
C GLU A 170 -9.18 5.96 -8.02
N VAL A 171 -8.56 6.15 -9.18
CA VAL A 171 -7.41 7.06 -9.33
C VAL A 171 -7.94 8.45 -9.69
N VAL A 172 -7.62 9.44 -8.87
CA VAL A 172 -8.01 10.85 -9.10
C VAL A 172 -7.10 11.49 -10.13
N SER A 173 -5.79 11.30 -10.00
CA SER A 173 -4.80 11.83 -10.94
C SER A 173 -3.55 10.96 -10.99
N ILE A 174 -2.84 10.99 -12.12
CA ILE A 174 -1.55 10.32 -12.31
C ILE A 174 -0.55 11.24 -12.99
N SER A 175 0.67 11.28 -12.46
CA SER A 175 1.83 12.02 -12.97
C SER A 175 3.05 11.10 -13.02
N ALA A 176 4.18 11.60 -13.54
CA ALA A 176 5.37 10.79 -13.79
C ALA A 176 5.89 10.01 -12.56
N ASP A 177 5.85 10.60 -11.36
CA ASP A 177 6.40 10.01 -10.13
C ASP A 177 5.34 9.69 -9.06
N ARG A 178 4.05 9.93 -9.32
CA ARG A 178 3.00 9.76 -8.32
C ARG A 178 1.61 9.57 -8.92
N PHE A 179 0.70 9.05 -8.11
CA PHE A 179 -0.73 9.14 -8.38
C PHE A 179 -1.50 9.35 -7.07
N THR A 180 -2.70 9.90 -7.20
CA THR A 180 -3.64 10.06 -6.10
C THR A 180 -4.72 8.99 -6.21
N PHE A 181 -4.84 8.18 -5.17
CA PHE A 181 -5.86 7.15 -5.02
C PHE A 181 -6.95 7.64 -4.07
N ARG A 182 -8.21 7.49 -4.46
CA ARG A 182 -9.39 7.74 -3.63
C ARG A 182 -10.11 6.43 -3.36
N GLY A 183 -10.21 6.03 -2.10
CA GLY A 183 -10.90 4.79 -1.76
C GLY A 183 -10.54 4.29 -0.38
N THR A 184 -10.67 2.98 -0.21
CA THR A 184 -10.44 2.29 1.07
C THR A 184 -9.18 1.44 1.01
N ILE A 185 -8.39 1.53 2.08
CA ILE A 185 -7.28 0.63 2.38
C ILE A 185 -7.62 -0.07 3.70
N LEU A 186 -7.66 -1.40 3.68
CA LEU A 186 -7.96 -2.24 4.84
C LEU A 186 -6.78 -3.17 5.12
N ILE A 187 -6.30 -3.17 6.36
CA ILE A 187 -5.28 -4.09 6.85
C ILE A 187 -5.86 -4.85 8.04
N LEU A 188 -5.75 -6.17 8.01
CA LEU A 188 -6.19 -7.07 9.08
C LEU A 188 -5.03 -7.97 9.54
N ASP A 189 -5.00 -8.24 10.85
CA ASP A 189 -4.19 -9.27 11.51
C ASP A 189 -2.66 -9.17 11.32
N ALA A 190 -2.18 -8.00 10.88
CA ALA A 190 -0.76 -7.74 10.65
C ALA A 190 -0.42 -6.38 11.23
N PRO A 191 0.72 -6.12 11.89
CA PRO A 191 1.65 -7.15 12.34
C PRO A 191 1.09 -7.98 13.49
N ASP A 192 0.11 -7.44 14.22
CA ASP A 192 -0.51 -8.09 15.38
C ASP A 192 -1.86 -8.73 14.99
N GLU A 193 -2.07 -9.98 15.42
CA GLU A 193 -3.35 -10.69 15.26
C GLU A 193 -4.49 -9.91 15.93
N GLY A 194 -5.64 -9.81 15.26
CA GLY A 194 -6.78 -9.03 15.73
C GLY A 194 -6.67 -7.52 15.45
N ARG A 195 -5.56 -7.02 14.91
CA ARG A 195 -5.46 -5.62 14.47
C ARG A 195 -6.39 -5.39 13.28
N ARG A 196 -7.18 -4.32 13.34
CA ARG A 196 -7.94 -3.78 12.20
C ARG A 196 -7.53 -2.33 11.96
N CYS A 197 -6.99 -2.07 10.78
CA CYS A 197 -6.70 -0.72 10.30
C CYS A 197 -7.46 -0.48 9.01
N GLU A 198 -8.56 0.27 9.09
CA GLU A 198 -9.37 0.64 7.93
C GLU A 198 -9.33 2.15 7.77
N ARG A 199 -9.06 2.60 6.55
CA ARG A 199 -8.97 4.03 6.23
C ARG A 199 -9.54 4.28 4.85
N THR A 200 -10.41 5.28 4.76
CA THR A 200 -11.09 5.70 3.54
C THR A 200 -10.81 7.18 3.30
N GLY A 201 -10.29 7.53 2.13
CA GLY A 201 -9.80 8.88 1.86
C GLY A 201 -9.06 9.01 0.52
N ASP A 202 -8.38 10.14 0.38
CA ASP A 202 -7.44 10.40 -0.71
C ASP A 202 -6.01 10.15 -0.22
N TYR A 203 -5.24 9.39 -0.99
CA TYR A 203 -3.91 8.90 -0.65
C TYR A 203 -2.93 9.13 -1.79
N GLU A 204 -1.70 9.53 -1.47
CA GLU A 204 -0.64 9.68 -2.47
C GLU A 204 0.21 8.41 -2.50
N PHE A 205 0.40 7.87 -3.69
CA PHE A 205 1.40 6.84 -3.97
C PHE A 205 2.52 7.44 -4.79
N ARG A 206 3.77 7.29 -4.34
CA ARG A 206 4.94 7.92 -4.97
C ARG A 206 6.04 6.92 -5.29
N ALA A 207 6.59 7.02 -6.50
CA ALA A 207 7.80 6.32 -6.92
C ALA A 207 9.02 7.23 -6.75
N THR A 208 10.09 6.73 -6.14
CA THR A 208 11.30 7.52 -5.86
C THR A 208 12.58 6.78 -6.27
N GLY A 209 13.53 7.54 -6.82
CA GLY A 209 14.85 7.03 -7.20
C GLY A 209 14.78 5.88 -8.22
N LYS A 210 15.47 4.77 -7.91
CA LYS A 210 15.58 3.60 -8.79
C LYS A 210 14.55 2.49 -8.48
N ARG A 211 13.65 2.72 -7.52
CA ARG A 211 12.66 1.72 -7.08
C ARG A 211 11.64 1.45 -8.18
N LYS A 212 11.14 0.21 -8.24
CA LYS A 212 10.15 -0.27 -9.22
C LYS A 212 8.79 -0.50 -8.54
N TYR A 213 8.40 0.46 -7.73
CA TYR A 213 7.11 0.48 -7.04
C TYR A 213 6.75 1.91 -6.63
N TRP A 214 5.45 2.17 -6.52
CA TRP A 214 4.92 3.34 -5.82
C TRP A 214 4.60 2.95 -4.38
N ARG A 215 5.02 3.78 -3.43
CA ARG A 215 4.75 3.59 -2.01
C ARG A 215 3.69 4.57 -1.53
N LEU A 216 2.74 4.10 -0.72
CA LEU A 216 1.81 4.95 0.02
C LEU A 216 2.58 5.97 0.87
N GLN A 217 2.25 7.25 0.79
CA GLN A 217 2.94 8.29 1.56
C GLN A 217 2.36 8.48 2.97
N GLN A 218 1.06 8.27 3.15
CA GLN A 218 0.38 8.32 4.44
C GLN A 218 0.55 6.99 5.20
N MET A 219 1.79 6.70 5.58
CA MET A 219 2.19 5.37 6.10
C MET A 219 1.78 5.15 7.57
N GLU A 220 1.75 6.21 8.37
CA GLU A 220 1.47 6.16 9.81
C GLU A 220 0.08 6.70 10.10
N VAL A 221 -0.88 5.80 10.28
CA VAL A 221 -2.28 6.19 10.51
C VAL A 221 -2.92 5.38 11.64
N CYS A 222 -2.58 4.09 11.77
CA CYS A 222 -3.22 3.20 12.74
C CYS A 222 -2.24 2.74 13.81
N GLY A 223 -2.53 3.07 15.07
CA GLY A 223 -1.77 2.56 16.22
C GLY A 223 -0.30 3.00 16.27
N GLY A 224 0.08 4.07 15.55
CA GLY A 224 1.46 4.55 15.48
C GLY A 224 2.41 3.64 14.71
N LEU A 225 1.90 2.66 13.95
CA LEU A 225 2.69 1.76 13.11
C LEU A 225 2.83 2.32 11.69
N THR A 226 4.00 2.09 11.09
CA THR A 226 4.29 2.48 9.71
C THR A 226 3.92 1.36 8.74
N ASP A 227 2.79 1.48 8.05
CA ASP A 227 2.31 0.48 7.08
C ASP A 227 2.82 0.80 5.66
N TYR A 228 3.92 0.17 5.23
CA TYR A 228 4.37 0.28 3.83
C TYR A 228 3.50 -0.56 2.90
N VAL A 229 2.60 0.13 2.18
CA VAL A 229 1.85 -0.42 1.06
C VAL A 229 2.54 -0.02 -0.24
N ASP A 230 3.02 -1.02 -0.98
CA ASP A 230 3.77 -0.84 -2.23
C ASP A 230 3.01 -1.45 -3.41
N ILE A 231 2.91 -0.72 -4.52
CA ILE A 231 2.32 -1.18 -5.79
C ILE A 231 3.44 -1.24 -6.84
N TYR A 232 3.69 -2.42 -7.40
CA TYR A 232 4.84 -2.70 -8.27
C TYR A 232 4.50 -2.57 -9.75
N TYR A 233 5.49 -2.24 -10.58
CA TYR A 233 5.37 -2.09 -12.04
C TYR A 233 6.68 -2.39 -12.76
#